data_AF-A0A7J6TYJ4-F1
#
_entry.id   AF-A0A7J6TYJ4-F1
#
_cell.length_a   1.000
_cell.length_b   1.000
_cell.length_c   1.000
_cell.angle_alpha   90.00
_cell.angle_beta   90.00
_cell.angle_gamma   90.00
#
_symmetry.space_group_name_H-M   'P 1'
#
loop_
_entity.id
_entity.type
_entity.pdbx_description
1 polymer ?
#
loop_
_entity_poly.entity_id
_entity_poly.type
_entity_poly.pdbx_seq_one_letter_code
_entity_poly.pdbx_strand_id
1 'polypeptide(L)'
;MLSVAELERIQRSRKVKEQWPMHLAITMLLLLPVIALIVAASEEQSICRREETVCSNACMRRWEELVNTLTEEERIDIENEKEEYSIRCQGECDTAFAECSEKPLILYIGVAVLGICTLCTCLLSSLAAALRHKEEVERITRHLEGGEESDDDDEMLSYPRGQNTDGNIITTSSASPAPLSEQDTDNNNGAAVVAPDQSRARRANLSNFQLAQESLETTKGGGAEGGGYLIRVECPNCGHVFRTRDRYGTTAQQQQQALFCRKCEYMIAGIL
;
A
#
# COMPACT_ATOMS: atom_id res chain seq x y z
N MET A 1 -1.11 -24.05 49.60
CA MET A 1 -1.47 -22.63 49.46
C MET A 1 -0.71 -22.10 48.25
N LEU A 2 -1.41 -21.71 47.18
CA LEU A 2 -0.78 -21.03 46.05
C LEU A 2 -0.43 -19.61 46.48
N SER A 3 0.76 -19.13 46.11
CA SER A 3 1.12 -17.75 46.37
C SER A 3 0.20 -16.81 45.58
N VAL A 4 -0.10 -15.63 46.12
CA VAL A 4 -0.90 -14.59 45.43
C VAL A 4 -0.32 -14.30 44.02
N ALA A 5 1.01 -14.37 43.89
CA ALA A 5 1.71 -14.23 42.62
C ALA A 5 1.39 -15.33 41.59
N GLU A 6 1.15 -16.58 42.01
CA GLU A 6 0.75 -17.66 41.12
C GLU A 6 -0.72 -17.57 40.72
N LEU A 7 -1.59 -17.10 41.63
CA LEU A 7 -3.00 -16.88 41.34
C LEU A 7 -3.18 -15.76 40.31
N GLU A 8 -2.42 -14.66 40.44
CA GLU A 8 -2.40 -13.58 39.44
C GLU A 8 -1.93 -14.06 38.07
N ARG A 9 -0.89 -14.91 38.03
CA ARG A 9 -0.33 -15.43 36.77
C ARG A 9 -1.35 -16.32 36.04
N ILE A 10 -2.10 -17.14 36.78
CA ILE A 10 -3.15 -18.01 36.23
C ILE A 10 -4.36 -17.21 35.78
N GLN A 11 -4.82 -16.21 36.54
CA GLN A 11 -5.92 -15.33 36.12
C GLN A 11 -5.58 -14.49 34.88
N ARG A 12 -4.36 -13.96 34.79
CA ARG A 12 -3.88 -13.25 33.59
C ARG A 12 -3.94 -14.16 32.36
N SER A 13 -3.59 -15.44 32.50
CA SER A 13 -3.62 -16.40 31.39
C SER A 13 -5.04 -16.81 30.93
N ARG A 14 -6.05 -16.76 31.81
CA ARG A 14 -7.44 -17.09 31.46
C ARG A 14 -8.17 -15.92 30.78
N LYS A 15 -8.06 -14.69 31.30
CA LYS A 15 -8.72 -13.52 30.70
C LYS A 15 -8.23 -13.21 29.28
N VAL A 16 -6.95 -13.50 29.02
CA VAL A 16 -6.35 -13.37 27.69
C VAL A 16 -6.93 -14.40 26.69
N LYS A 17 -7.44 -15.55 27.13
CA LYS A 17 -7.98 -16.56 26.20
C LYS A 17 -9.41 -16.30 25.71
N GLU A 18 -10.25 -15.61 26.48
CA GLU A 18 -11.67 -15.45 26.12
C GLU A 18 -11.96 -14.20 25.26
N GLN A 19 -11.14 -13.14 25.30
CA GLN A 19 -11.38 -11.92 24.51
C GLN A 19 -10.67 -11.89 23.15
N TRP A 20 -9.57 -12.64 22.99
CA TRP A 20 -8.80 -12.70 21.75
C TRP A 20 -9.57 -13.20 20.51
N PRO A 21 -10.41 -14.26 20.58
CA PRO A 21 -11.06 -14.78 19.37
C PRO A 21 -12.07 -13.78 18.77
N MET A 22 -12.71 -12.95 19.60
CA MET A 22 -13.71 -11.99 19.12
C MET A 22 -13.06 -10.82 18.37
N HIS A 23 -11.95 -10.28 18.88
CA HIS A 23 -11.19 -9.24 18.18
C HIS A 23 -10.63 -9.74 16.86
N LEU A 24 -10.10 -10.97 16.85
CA LEU A 24 -9.55 -11.59 15.65
C LEU A 24 -10.63 -11.87 14.60
N ALA A 25 -11.83 -12.27 15.01
CA ALA A 25 -12.96 -12.44 14.10
C ALA A 25 -13.41 -11.11 13.49
N ILE A 26 -13.51 -10.03 14.29
CA ILE A 26 -13.90 -8.70 13.82
C ILE A 26 -12.86 -8.13 12.85
N THR A 27 -11.57 -8.26 13.15
CA THR A 27 -10.51 -7.78 12.25
C THR A 27 -10.49 -8.55 10.94
N MET A 28 -10.65 -9.87 10.97
CA MET A 28 -10.76 -10.70 9.75
C MET A 28 -11.99 -10.32 8.92
N LEU A 29 -13.13 -10.06 9.56
CA LEU A 29 -14.35 -9.63 8.90
C LEU A 29 -14.21 -8.24 8.25
N LEU A 30 -13.43 -7.34 8.84
CA LEU A 30 -13.10 -6.03 8.28
C LEU A 30 -12.01 -6.09 7.18
N LEU A 31 -11.13 -7.09 7.22
CA LEU A 31 -10.06 -7.28 6.22
C LEU A 31 -10.59 -7.80 4.88
N LEU A 32 -11.63 -8.65 4.89
CA LEU A 32 -12.25 -9.19 3.69
C LEU A 32 -12.66 -8.12 2.65
N PRO A 33 -13.46 -7.09 3.00
CA PRO A 33 -13.82 -6.05 2.04
C PRO A 33 -12.63 -5.23 1.58
N VAL A 34 -11.62 -5.02 2.43
CA VAL A 34 -10.38 -4.32 2.06
C VAL A 34 -9.63 -5.10 0.97
N ILE A 35 -9.45 -6.40 1.16
CA ILE A 35 -8.78 -7.26 0.18
C ILE A 35 -9.56 -7.29 -1.14
N ALA A 36 -10.88 -7.42 -1.08
CA ALA A 36 -11.72 -7.43 -2.28
C ALA A 36 -11.60 -6.11 -3.07
N LEU A 37 -11.60 -4.96 -2.38
CA LEU A 37 -11.43 -3.66 -3.01
C LEU A 37 -10.03 -3.48 -3.61
N ILE A 38 -8.99 -3.97 -2.93
CA ILE A 38 -7.60 -3.93 -3.44
C ILE A 38 -7.49 -4.75 -4.73
N VAL A 39 -8.05 -5.96 -4.75
CA VAL A 39 -8.03 -6.83 -5.94
C VAL A 39 -8.75 -6.15 -7.10
N ALA A 40 -9.96 -5.64 -6.87
CA ALA A 40 -10.72 -4.92 -7.90
C ALA A 40 -9.98 -3.68 -8.42
N ALA A 41 -9.40 -2.87 -7.52
CA ALA A 41 -8.61 -1.71 -7.92
C ALA A 41 -7.38 -2.09 -8.75
N SER A 42 -6.71 -3.18 -8.39
CA SER A 42 -5.52 -3.66 -9.09
C SER A 42 -5.84 -4.20 -10.49
N GLU A 43 -6.98 -4.88 -10.63
CA GLU A 43 -7.45 -5.40 -11.92
C GLU A 43 -7.80 -4.26 -12.87
N GLU A 44 -8.61 -3.31 -12.42
CA GLU A 44 -8.97 -2.10 -13.19
C GLU A 44 -7.73 -1.29 -13.58
N GLN A 45 -6.80 -1.08 -12.64
CA GLN A 45 -5.55 -0.37 -12.93
C GLN A 45 -4.70 -1.09 -13.99
N SER A 46 -4.71 -2.43 -13.99
CA SER A 46 -3.99 -3.23 -15.00
C SER A 46 -4.60 -3.09 -16.39
N ILE A 47 -5.94 -3.00 -16.48
CA ILE A 47 -6.67 -2.77 -17.72
C ILE A 47 -6.31 -1.39 -18.29
N CYS A 48 -6.38 -0.34 -17.46
CA CYS A 48 -6.03 1.02 -17.90
C CYS A 48 -4.60 1.12 -18.43
N ARG A 49 -3.62 0.50 -17.73
CA ARG A 49 -2.23 0.47 -18.21
C ARG A 49 -2.09 -0.27 -19.53
N ARG A 50 -2.84 -1.36 -19.71
CA ARG A 50 -2.82 -2.11 -20.97
C ARG A 50 -3.37 -1.25 -22.11
N GLU A 51 -4.47 -0.55 -21.89
CA GLU A 51 -5.06 0.36 -22.87
C GLU A 51 -4.11 1.50 -23.24
N GLU A 52 -3.45 2.12 -22.26
CA GLU A 52 -2.41 3.13 -22.47
C GLU A 52 -1.29 2.62 -23.38
N THR A 53 -0.76 1.42 -23.09
CA THR A 53 0.30 0.83 -23.93
C THR A 53 -0.19 0.48 -25.33
N VAL A 54 -1.44 0.04 -25.48
CA VAL A 54 -2.04 -0.25 -26.79
C VAL A 54 -2.23 1.04 -27.58
N CYS A 55 -2.71 2.11 -26.94
CA CYS A 55 -2.87 3.45 -27.52
C CYS A 55 -1.52 3.99 -28.02
N SER A 56 -0.50 3.96 -27.16
CA SER A 56 0.85 4.44 -27.49
C SER A 56 1.45 3.67 -28.67
N ASN A 57 1.34 2.34 -28.67
CA ASN A 57 1.84 1.51 -29.76
C ASN A 57 1.07 1.71 -31.06
N ALA A 58 -0.26 1.83 -31.00
CA ALA A 58 -1.09 2.09 -32.17
C ALA A 58 -0.75 3.44 -32.80
N CYS A 59 -0.47 4.44 -31.98
CA CYS A 59 -0.08 5.74 -32.46
C CYS A 59 1.29 5.74 -33.15
N MET A 60 2.30 5.14 -32.53
CA MET A 60 3.63 5.02 -33.14
C MET A 60 3.58 4.25 -34.46
N ARG A 61 2.75 3.19 -34.54
CA ARG A 61 2.51 2.48 -35.81
C ARG A 61 1.88 3.38 -36.86
N ARG A 62 0.89 4.19 -36.50
CA ARG A 62 0.24 5.12 -37.43
C ARG A 62 1.23 6.17 -37.97
N TRP A 63 2.15 6.64 -37.13
CA TRP A 63 3.25 7.50 -37.58
C TRP A 63 4.18 6.78 -38.55
N GLU A 64 4.62 5.57 -38.21
CA GLU A 64 5.48 4.77 -39.09
C GLU A 64 4.81 4.49 -40.45
N GLU A 65 3.52 4.19 -40.46
CA GLU A 65 2.74 4.05 -41.70
C GLU A 65 2.73 5.34 -42.52
N LEU A 66 2.48 6.49 -41.89
CA LEU A 66 2.52 7.79 -42.57
C LEU A 66 3.90 8.02 -43.22
N VAL A 67 4.97 7.84 -42.43
CA VAL A 67 6.37 8.00 -42.86
C VAL A 67 6.76 7.01 -43.98
N ASN A 68 6.17 5.83 -44.01
CA ASN A 68 6.38 4.84 -45.08
C ASN A 68 5.63 5.17 -46.38
N THR A 69 4.62 6.03 -46.34
CA THR A 69 3.90 6.47 -47.57
C THR A 69 4.51 7.70 -48.24
N LEU A 70 5.41 8.41 -47.54
CA LEU A 70 6.06 9.63 -48.02
C LEU A 70 7.26 9.33 -48.91
N THR A 71 7.58 10.26 -49.81
CA THR A 71 8.78 10.17 -50.65
C THR A 71 10.07 10.43 -49.85
N GLU A 72 11.22 10.06 -50.40
CA GLU A 72 12.51 10.13 -49.68
C GLU A 72 12.92 11.57 -49.31
N GLU A 73 12.55 12.56 -50.12
CA GLU A 73 12.76 13.99 -49.80
C GLU A 73 11.83 14.47 -48.67
N GLU A 74 10.54 14.14 -48.72
CA GLU A 74 9.57 14.52 -47.67
C GLU A 74 9.86 13.87 -46.31
N ARG A 75 10.50 12.70 -46.33
CA ARG A 75 10.88 11.97 -45.11
C ARG A 75 11.90 12.73 -44.26
N ILE A 76 12.83 13.46 -44.88
CA ILE A 76 13.88 14.24 -44.19
C ILE A 76 13.26 15.41 -43.42
N ASP A 77 12.26 16.06 -44.01
CA ASP A 77 11.57 17.20 -43.37
C ASP A 77 10.73 16.75 -42.16
N ILE A 78 10.08 15.59 -42.27
CA ILE A 78 9.18 15.04 -41.24
C ILE A 78 9.92 14.40 -40.07
N GLU A 79 11.21 14.06 -40.22
CA GLU A 79 11.98 13.47 -39.13
C GLU A 79 12.15 14.42 -37.93
N ASN A 80 12.14 15.74 -38.17
CA ASN A 80 12.13 16.76 -37.11
C ASN A 80 10.75 16.88 -36.42
N GLU A 81 9.65 16.57 -37.11
CA GLU A 81 8.29 16.59 -36.53
C GLU A 81 7.98 15.35 -35.70
N LYS A 82 8.79 14.29 -35.82
CA LYS A 82 8.61 13.05 -35.06
C LYS A 82 8.56 13.26 -33.55
N GLU A 83 9.42 14.13 -33.02
CA GLU A 83 9.45 14.40 -31.58
C GLU A 83 8.15 15.07 -31.14
N GLU A 84 7.70 16.09 -31.86
CA GLU A 84 6.46 16.81 -31.56
C GLU A 84 5.23 15.91 -31.69
N TYR A 85 5.17 15.09 -32.74
CA TYR A 85 4.10 14.10 -32.93
C TYR A 85 4.08 13.08 -31.78
N SER A 86 5.23 12.56 -31.39
CA SER A 86 5.32 11.58 -30.30
C SER A 86 4.84 12.16 -28.97
N ILE A 87 5.18 13.41 -28.67
CA ILE A 87 4.75 14.11 -27.44
C ILE A 87 3.24 14.32 -27.47
N ARG A 88 2.71 14.84 -28.59
CA ARG A 88 1.28 15.09 -28.72
C ARG A 88 0.48 13.81 -28.59
N CYS A 89 0.94 12.74 -29.24
CA CYS A 89 0.20 11.50 -29.21
C CYS A 89 0.28 10.77 -27.86
N GLN A 90 1.44 10.78 -27.21
CA GLN A 90 1.54 10.30 -25.83
C GLN A 90 0.62 11.10 -24.91
N GLY A 91 0.53 12.42 -25.09
CA GLY A 91 -0.39 13.26 -24.33
C GLY A 91 -1.86 12.84 -24.48
N GLU A 92 -2.31 12.48 -25.69
CA GLU A 92 -3.67 11.97 -25.90
C GLU A 92 -3.90 10.64 -25.17
N CYS A 93 -2.95 9.71 -25.23
CA CYS A 93 -3.03 8.44 -24.50
C CYS A 93 -2.98 8.63 -22.97
N ASP A 94 -2.17 9.57 -22.48
CA ASP A 94 -2.06 9.90 -21.06
C ASP A 94 -3.38 10.47 -20.52
N THR A 95 -4.09 11.28 -21.31
CA THR A 95 -5.42 11.79 -20.92
C THR A 95 -6.45 10.67 -20.80
N ALA A 96 -6.48 9.74 -21.76
CA ALA A 96 -7.35 8.57 -21.69
C ALA A 96 -7.01 7.65 -20.50
N PHE A 97 -5.71 7.47 -20.22
CA PHE A 97 -5.25 6.74 -19.05
C PHE A 97 -5.71 7.44 -17.76
N ALA A 98 -5.59 8.77 -17.67
CA ALA A 98 -6.01 9.53 -16.50
C ALA A 98 -7.50 9.32 -16.21
N GLU A 99 -8.36 9.41 -17.23
CA GLU A 99 -9.80 9.15 -17.12
C GLU A 99 -10.08 7.70 -16.69
N CYS A 100 -9.40 6.72 -17.28
CA CYS A 100 -9.55 5.31 -16.89
C CYS A 100 -9.11 5.08 -15.42
N SER A 101 -8.02 5.74 -15.01
CA SER A 101 -7.40 5.57 -13.69
C SER A 101 -8.17 6.22 -12.54
N GLU A 102 -9.18 7.04 -12.82
CA GLU A 102 -9.98 7.69 -11.78
C GLU A 102 -10.74 6.68 -10.90
N LYS A 103 -11.31 5.64 -11.52
CA LYS A 103 -12.04 4.57 -10.82
C LYS A 103 -11.17 3.80 -9.81
N PRO A 104 -10.01 3.23 -10.19
CA PRO A 104 -9.15 2.55 -9.23
C PRO A 104 -8.62 3.50 -8.15
N LEU A 105 -8.42 4.78 -8.47
CA LEU A 105 -7.98 5.78 -7.48
C LEU A 105 -9.03 5.99 -6.37
N ILE A 106 -10.32 6.06 -6.73
CA ILE A 106 -11.42 6.11 -5.75
C ILE A 106 -11.44 4.85 -4.88
N LEU A 107 -11.24 3.67 -5.47
CA LEU A 107 -11.18 2.41 -4.74
C LEU A 107 -10.02 2.39 -3.74
N TYR A 108 -8.83 2.87 -4.13
CA TYR A 108 -7.68 3.00 -3.22
C TYR A 108 -7.92 3.99 -2.09
N ILE A 109 -8.64 5.10 -2.34
CA ILE A 109 -9.06 6.03 -1.29
C ILE A 109 -9.98 5.30 -0.30
N GLY A 110 -10.95 4.54 -0.80
CA GLY A 110 -11.84 3.72 0.04
C GLY A 110 -11.07 2.73 0.93
N VAL A 111 -10.08 2.04 0.34
CA VAL A 111 -9.16 1.15 1.07
C VAL A 111 -8.38 1.90 2.16
N ALA A 112 -7.85 3.09 1.85
CA ALA A 112 -7.11 3.90 2.81
C ALA A 112 -7.99 4.34 3.99
N VAL A 113 -9.22 4.78 3.72
CA VAL A 113 -10.19 5.16 4.75
C VAL A 113 -10.54 3.96 5.65
N LEU A 114 -10.84 2.80 5.05
CA LEU A 114 -11.11 1.57 5.80
C LEU A 114 -9.89 1.17 6.65
N GLY A 115 -8.68 1.27 6.11
CA GLY A 115 -7.45 1.03 6.85
C GLY A 115 -7.32 1.93 8.09
N ILE A 116 -7.57 3.23 7.94
CA ILE A 116 -7.56 4.18 9.08
C ILE A 116 -8.64 3.80 10.10
N CYS A 117 -9.85 3.46 9.67
CA CYS A 117 -10.93 3.02 10.56
C CYS A 117 -10.54 1.77 11.37
N THR A 118 -9.89 0.79 10.74
CA THR A 118 -9.41 -0.42 11.44
C THR A 118 -8.35 -0.08 12.49
N LEU A 119 -7.39 0.79 12.16
CA LEU A 119 -6.37 1.24 13.11
C LEU A 119 -6.99 1.99 14.30
N CYS A 120 -7.91 2.92 14.04
CA CYS A 120 -8.63 3.63 15.09
C CYS A 120 -9.42 2.67 15.99
N THR A 121 -10.07 1.65 15.42
CA THR A 121 -10.82 0.64 16.20
C THR A 121 -9.90 -0.20 17.08
N CYS A 122 -8.73 -0.60 16.57
CA CYS A 122 -7.70 -1.30 17.34
C CYS A 122 -7.14 -0.44 18.48
N LEU A 123 -6.91 0.85 18.24
CA LEU A 123 -6.44 1.79 19.27
C LEU A 123 -7.50 2.00 20.34
N LEU A 124 -8.76 2.26 19.97
CA LEU A 124 -9.85 2.44 20.93
C LEU A 124 -10.12 1.19 21.77
N SER A 125 -10.03 0.00 21.17
CA SER A 125 -10.19 -1.26 21.90
C SER A 125 -9.05 -1.52 22.89
N SER A 126 -7.80 -1.23 22.53
CA SER A 126 -6.66 -1.34 23.45
C SER A 126 -6.74 -0.32 24.61
N LEU A 127 -7.16 0.92 24.33
CA LEU A 127 -7.44 1.93 25.35
C LEU A 127 -8.58 1.49 26.30
N ALA A 128 -9.67 0.96 25.75
CA ALA A 128 -10.78 0.45 26.57
C ALA A 128 -10.35 -0.73 27.45
N ALA A 129 -9.52 -1.63 26.95
CA ALA A 129 -8.94 -2.72 27.72
C ALA A 129 -8.03 -2.21 28.86
N ALA A 130 -7.19 -1.20 28.58
CA ALA A 130 -6.32 -0.59 29.58
C ALA A 130 -7.13 0.12 30.68
N LEU A 131 -8.20 0.84 30.33
CA LEU A 131 -9.08 1.49 31.31
C LEU A 131 -9.79 0.48 32.20
N ARG A 132 -10.32 -0.61 31.64
CA ARG A 132 -10.94 -1.70 32.42
C ARG A 132 -9.94 -2.35 33.38
N HIS A 133 -8.70 -2.57 32.94
CA HIS A 133 -7.65 -3.11 33.79
C HIS A 133 -7.33 -2.17 34.95
N LYS A 134 -7.28 -0.86 34.71
CA LYS A 134 -7.01 0.13 35.77
C LYS A 134 -8.14 0.15 36.81
N GLU A 135 -9.40 0.16 36.37
CA GLU A 135 -10.55 0.14 37.28
C GLU A 135 -10.59 -1.15 38.12
N GLU A 136 -10.27 -2.29 37.51
CA GLU A 136 -10.22 -3.57 38.21
C GLU A 136 -9.09 -3.61 39.26
N VAL A 137 -7.91 -3.06 38.93
CA VAL A 137 -6.80 -2.93 39.89
C VAL A 137 -7.19 -2.01 41.05
N GLU A 138 -7.76 -0.83 40.80
CA GLU A 138 -8.20 0.08 41.87
C GLU A 138 -9.28 -0.53 42.76
N ARG A 139 -10.17 -1.37 42.20
CA ARG A 139 -11.19 -2.09 42.98
C ARG A 139 -10.56 -3.16 43.89
N ILE A 140 -9.57 -3.91 43.39
CA ILE A 140 -8.85 -4.92 44.16
C ILE A 140 -8.02 -4.26 45.27
N THR A 141 -7.31 -3.17 44.97
CA THR A 141 -6.50 -2.44 45.96
C THR A 141 -7.36 -1.91 47.11
N ARG A 142 -8.53 -1.31 46.83
CA ARG A 142 -9.46 -0.87 47.88
C ARG A 142 -9.97 -2.00 48.76
N HIS A 143 -10.20 -3.19 48.20
CA HIS A 143 -10.59 -4.36 48.99
C HIS A 143 -9.45 -4.91 49.87
N LEU A 144 -8.20 -4.77 49.46
CA LEU A 144 -7.04 -5.18 50.25
C LEU A 144 -6.70 -4.17 51.35
N GLU A 145 -6.86 -2.88 51.10
CA GLU A 145 -6.61 -1.82 52.10
C GLU A 145 -7.76 -1.67 53.12
N GLY A 146 -8.99 -2.03 52.77
CA GLY A 146 -10.15 -1.98 53.67
C GLY A 146 -10.38 -3.26 54.50
N GLY A 147 -9.46 -4.22 54.48
CA GLY A 147 -9.63 -5.56 55.05
C GLY A 147 -9.06 -5.79 56.46
N GLU A 148 -8.61 -4.75 57.18
CA GLU A 148 -8.00 -4.88 58.52
C GLU A 148 -8.91 -4.41 59.68
N GLU A 149 -10.18 -4.11 59.45
CA GLU A 149 -11.13 -3.85 60.55
C GLU A 149 -12.11 -5.03 60.66
N SER A 150 -11.57 -6.12 61.22
CA SER A 150 -12.35 -7.17 61.87
C SER A 150 -12.86 -6.63 63.20
N ASP A 151 -14.02 -5.97 63.17
CA ASP A 151 -14.89 -5.96 64.35
C ASP A 151 -15.81 -7.17 64.23
N ASP A 152 -15.41 -8.21 64.96
CA ASP A 152 -16.27 -9.31 65.36
C ASP A 152 -17.43 -8.72 66.18
N ASP A 153 -18.60 -8.55 65.58
CA ASP A 153 -19.85 -8.52 66.33
C ASP A 153 -20.94 -9.29 65.58
N ASP A 154 -21.37 -10.35 66.24
CA ASP A 154 -22.46 -11.26 65.89
C ASP A 154 -23.76 -10.52 65.52
N GLU A 155 -24.23 -10.69 64.28
CA GLU A 155 -25.68 -10.68 64.04
C GLU A 155 -26.05 -11.74 62.99
N MET A 156 -26.41 -12.92 63.50
CA MET A 156 -27.27 -13.87 62.81
C MET A 156 -28.54 -13.14 62.37
N LEU A 157 -28.81 -13.00 61.07
CA LEU A 157 -30.20 -12.85 60.56
C LEU A 157 -30.31 -13.20 59.06
N SER A 158 -30.88 -14.38 58.84
CA SER A 158 -31.81 -14.75 57.76
C SER A 158 -31.46 -14.48 56.29
N TYR A 159 -31.12 -15.58 55.61
CA TYR A 159 -31.24 -15.75 54.15
C TYR A 159 -32.69 -15.49 53.66
N PRO A 160 -32.92 -14.57 52.70
CA PRO A 160 -34.10 -14.61 51.86
C PRO A 160 -33.87 -15.62 50.73
N ARG A 161 -34.61 -16.71 50.87
CA ARG A 161 -34.86 -17.76 49.90
C ARG A 161 -35.49 -17.19 48.63
N GLY A 162 -34.85 -17.46 47.50
CA GLY A 162 -35.38 -17.58 46.12
C GLY A 162 -36.61 -16.77 45.70
N GLN A 163 -36.44 -15.95 44.67
CA GLN A 163 -37.46 -15.78 43.64
C GLN A 163 -36.85 -16.01 42.26
N ASN A 164 -37.28 -17.13 41.67
CA ASN A 164 -37.29 -17.34 40.24
C ASN A 164 -38.10 -16.21 39.60
N THR A 165 -37.50 -15.46 38.68
CA THR A 165 -38.25 -14.76 37.65
C THR A 165 -37.85 -15.31 36.30
N ASP A 166 -38.71 -16.22 35.85
CA ASP A 166 -38.92 -16.57 34.46
C ASP A 166 -39.11 -15.31 33.60
N GLY A 167 -38.60 -15.36 32.36
CA GLY A 167 -39.07 -14.52 31.26
C GLY A 167 -38.06 -13.45 30.82
N ASN A 168 -37.37 -13.68 29.71
CA ASN A 168 -37.96 -13.44 28.38
C ASN A 168 -36.90 -13.73 27.31
N ILE A 169 -36.97 -14.92 26.69
CA ILE A 169 -36.26 -15.23 25.46
C ILE A 169 -37.10 -14.65 24.33
N ILE A 170 -36.73 -13.47 23.83
CA ILE A 170 -37.26 -13.00 22.53
C ILE A 170 -36.47 -13.71 21.44
N THR A 171 -37.12 -14.73 20.87
CA THR A 171 -36.77 -15.34 19.58
C THR A 171 -37.82 -14.89 18.58
N THR A 172 -37.45 -14.07 17.60
CA THR A 172 -38.13 -13.83 16.30
C THR A 172 -37.27 -12.83 15.53
N SER A 173 -36.96 -12.92 14.24
CA SER A 173 -37.27 -13.91 13.21
C SER A 173 -36.26 -13.75 12.09
N SER A 174 -35.93 -14.89 11.49
CA SER A 174 -35.56 -15.11 10.10
C SER A 174 -35.95 -14.00 9.10
N ALA A 175 -34.97 -13.49 8.37
CA ALA A 175 -35.14 -13.07 6.99
C ALA A 175 -34.21 -13.93 6.11
N SER A 176 -34.83 -14.73 5.26
CA SER A 176 -34.18 -15.62 4.29
C SER A 176 -33.34 -14.84 3.26
N PRO A 177 -32.24 -15.42 2.76
CA PRO A 177 -31.55 -14.95 1.57
C PRO A 177 -32.31 -15.38 0.30
N ALA A 178 -32.47 -14.45 -0.63
CA ALA A 178 -32.91 -14.70 -2.00
C ALA A 178 -31.67 -14.87 -2.93
N PRO A 179 -31.83 -15.53 -4.09
CA PRO A 179 -30.87 -16.51 -4.58
C PRO A 179 -29.77 -15.97 -5.48
N LEU A 180 -28.74 -16.81 -5.60
CA LEU A 180 -27.72 -16.84 -6.64
C LEU A 180 -28.34 -16.73 -8.04
N SER A 181 -27.78 -15.83 -8.85
CA SER A 181 -27.82 -15.91 -10.31
C SER A 181 -26.41 -16.09 -10.84
N GLU A 182 -26.26 -17.22 -11.52
CA GLU A 182 -25.46 -17.48 -12.72
C GLU A 182 -23.95 -17.17 -12.71
N GLN A 183 -23.27 -18.28 -12.51
CA GLN A 183 -21.92 -18.62 -12.91
C GLN A 183 -21.88 -18.83 -14.44
N ASP A 184 -21.27 -17.91 -15.19
CA ASP A 184 -20.71 -18.21 -16.50
C ASP A 184 -19.21 -18.42 -16.36
N THR A 185 -18.82 -19.68 -16.51
CA THR A 185 -17.47 -20.14 -16.74
C THR A 185 -17.05 -19.80 -18.17
N ASP A 186 -15.98 -19.03 -18.33
CA ASP A 186 -15.15 -19.14 -19.52
C ASP A 186 -13.68 -19.30 -19.15
N ASN A 187 -13.16 -20.46 -19.59
CA ASN A 187 -11.76 -20.84 -19.62
C ASN A 187 -10.94 -19.81 -20.41
N ASN A 188 -9.69 -19.56 -20.01
CA ASN A 188 -8.57 -19.69 -20.95
C ASN A 188 -7.18 -19.72 -20.29
N ASN A 189 -6.49 -20.80 -20.62
CA ASN A 189 -5.07 -21.13 -20.54
C ASN A 189 -4.05 -19.97 -20.69
N GLY A 190 -2.91 -20.10 -20.01
CA GLY A 190 -1.62 -19.94 -20.70
C GLY A 190 -0.45 -19.32 -19.95
N ALA A 191 0.61 -20.12 -19.82
CA ALA A 191 2.04 -19.77 -19.76
C ALA A 191 2.66 -19.31 -18.42
N ALA A 192 3.39 -20.24 -17.80
CA ALA A 192 4.42 -19.98 -16.80
C ALA A 192 5.68 -19.39 -17.46
N VAL A 193 6.16 -18.27 -16.93
CA VAL A 193 7.47 -17.69 -17.28
C VAL A 193 8.38 -17.78 -16.05
N VAL A 194 9.51 -18.44 -16.24
CA VAL A 194 10.59 -18.63 -15.27
C VAL A 194 11.37 -17.32 -15.10
N ALA A 195 11.53 -16.86 -13.86
CA ALA A 195 12.35 -15.69 -13.53
C ALA A 195 13.81 -16.09 -13.22
N PRO A 196 14.83 -15.34 -13.68
CA PRO A 196 16.22 -15.59 -13.33
C PRO A 196 16.65 -14.90 -12.01
N ASP A 197 17.58 -15.57 -11.34
CA ASP A 197 18.14 -15.30 -10.01
C ASP A 197 19.01 -14.03 -9.96
N GLN A 198 18.58 -13.01 -9.20
CA GLN A 198 19.25 -11.70 -9.04
C GLN A 198 20.23 -11.62 -7.84
N SER A 199 20.50 -12.73 -7.14
CA SER A 199 21.16 -12.65 -5.83
C SER A 199 22.69 -12.42 -5.85
N ARG A 200 23.34 -12.34 -7.02
CA ARG A 200 24.82 -12.27 -7.12
C ARG A 200 25.44 -10.88 -7.34
N ALA A 201 24.67 -9.84 -7.63
CA ALA A 201 25.20 -8.50 -7.99
C ALA A 201 25.32 -7.50 -6.81
N ARG A 202 24.87 -7.84 -5.60
CA ARG A 202 24.69 -6.86 -4.49
C ARG A 202 25.92 -6.51 -3.65
N ARG A 203 27.08 -7.17 -3.80
CA ARG A 203 28.21 -6.98 -2.84
C ARG A 203 29.36 -6.07 -3.28
N ALA A 204 29.36 -5.52 -4.50
CA ALA A 204 30.51 -4.76 -5.01
C ALA A 204 30.34 -3.22 -5.04
N ASN A 205 29.17 -2.66 -4.71
CA ASN A 205 28.82 -1.28 -5.11
C ASN A 205 28.89 -0.18 -4.02
N LEU A 206 29.23 -0.50 -2.77
CA LEU A 206 29.17 0.49 -1.69
C LEU A 206 30.38 1.44 -1.63
N SER A 207 31.56 1.07 -2.15
CA SER A 207 32.77 1.93 -2.05
C SER A 207 32.89 2.97 -3.15
N ASN A 208 32.22 2.81 -4.29
CA ASN A 208 32.32 3.73 -5.44
C ASN A 208 31.26 4.86 -5.41
N PHE A 209 30.27 4.77 -4.52
CA PHE A 209 29.16 5.72 -4.48
C PHE A 209 29.57 7.09 -3.90
N GLN A 210 30.54 7.13 -2.99
CA GLN A 210 30.99 8.38 -2.37
C GLN A 210 31.84 9.26 -3.29
N LEU A 211 32.58 8.68 -4.24
CA LEU A 211 33.42 9.45 -5.18
C LEU A 211 32.63 10.12 -6.30
N ALA A 212 31.43 9.62 -6.64
CA ALA A 212 30.60 10.21 -7.70
C ALA A 212 29.85 11.48 -7.24
N GLN A 213 29.73 11.72 -5.94
CA GLN A 213 28.95 12.83 -5.40
C GLN A 213 29.71 14.18 -5.42
N GLU A 214 31.04 14.16 -5.48
CA GLU A 214 31.88 15.38 -5.43
C GLU A 214 32.07 16.10 -6.78
N SER A 215 31.67 15.51 -7.92
CA SER A 215 31.95 16.08 -9.26
C SER A 215 30.73 16.71 -9.97
N LEU A 216 29.63 17.00 -9.25
CA LEU A 216 28.44 17.59 -9.88
C LEU A 216 28.60 19.11 -10.09
N GLU A 217 29.19 19.51 -11.22
CA GLU A 217 29.19 20.91 -11.65
C GLU A 217 27.82 21.29 -12.26
N THR A 218 27.00 22.02 -11.50
CA THR A 218 25.73 22.55 -11.99
C THR A 218 25.95 23.83 -12.80
N THR A 219 25.83 23.76 -14.12
CA THR A 219 25.82 24.96 -14.97
C THR A 219 24.41 25.54 -15.05
N LYS A 220 24.19 26.75 -14.50
CA LYS A 220 22.88 27.41 -14.49
C LYS A 220 22.63 28.09 -15.85
N GLY A 221 21.77 27.49 -16.68
CA GLY A 221 21.26 28.14 -17.89
C GLY A 221 20.27 29.25 -17.53
N GLY A 222 20.65 30.50 -17.77
CA GLY A 222 19.78 31.66 -17.56
C GLY A 222 18.80 31.82 -18.72
N GLY A 223 17.55 31.41 -18.52
CA GLY A 223 16.42 31.68 -19.40
C GLY A 223 15.14 31.55 -18.59
N ALA A 224 14.39 32.63 -18.48
CA ALA A 224 13.10 32.64 -17.80
C ALA A 224 12.10 31.75 -18.57
N GLU A 225 11.29 31.03 -17.81
CA GLU A 225 10.20 30.13 -18.25
C GLU A 225 10.62 28.69 -18.62
N GLY A 226 10.53 27.80 -17.62
CA GLY A 226 10.69 26.34 -17.79
C GLY A 226 12.09 25.77 -17.48
N GLY A 227 12.67 26.12 -16.33
CA GLY A 227 14.04 25.73 -15.95
C GLY A 227 14.22 24.24 -15.59
N GLY A 228 14.45 23.39 -16.60
CA GLY A 228 15.07 22.08 -16.41
C GLY A 228 16.59 22.22 -16.35
N TYR A 229 17.24 21.64 -15.34
CA TYR A 229 18.70 21.61 -15.28
C TYR A 229 19.22 20.49 -16.19
N LEU A 230 20.21 20.82 -17.02
CA LEU A 230 20.97 19.81 -17.77
C LEU A 230 22.10 19.33 -16.89
N ILE A 231 22.03 18.07 -16.45
CA ILE A 231 23.09 17.44 -15.68
C ILE A 231 24.01 16.73 -16.66
N ARG A 232 25.30 17.05 -16.60
CA ARG A 232 26.35 16.36 -17.34
C ARG A 232 26.87 15.22 -16.48
N VAL A 233 26.74 13.98 -16.95
CA VAL A 233 27.18 12.78 -16.22
C VAL A 233 28.22 12.05 -17.06
N GLU A 234 29.37 11.76 -16.47
CA GLU A 234 30.44 10.97 -17.09
C GLU A 234 30.40 9.53 -16.57
N CYS A 235 30.40 8.56 -17.48
CA CYS A 235 30.40 7.15 -17.09
C CYS A 235 31.80 6.73 -16.58
N PRO A 236 31.92 6.20 -15.36
CA PRO A 236 33.22 5.83 -14.80
C PRO A 236 33.89 4.64 -15.52
N ASN A 237 33.11 3.80 -16.20
CA ASN A 237 33.65 2.62 -16.87
C ASN A 237 34.24 2.92 -18.26
N CYS A 238 33.66 3.88 -19.00
CA CYS A 238 34.05 4.13 -20.40
C CYS A 238 34.36 5.60 -20.73
N GLY A 239 34.26 6.52 -19.78
CA GLY A 239 34.46 7.96 -19.98
C GLY A 239 33.42 8.63 -20.87
N HIS A 240 32.34 7.93 -21.23
CA HIS A 240 31.31 8.50 -22.09
C HIS A 240 30.48 9.51 -21.32
N VAL A 241 30.42 10.74 -21.82
CA VAL A 241 29.65 11.83 -21.23
C VAL A 241 28.29 11.93 -21.90
N PHE A 242 27.22 11.90 -21.12
CA PHE A 242 25.86 12.13 -21.60
C PHE A 242 25.17 13.23 -20.78
N ARG A 243 24.15 13.84 -21.39
CA ARG A 243 23.34 14.89 -20.76
C ARG A 243 21.97 14.32 -20.48
N THR A 244 21.56 14.38 -19.22
CA THR A 244 20.18 14.09 -18.83
C THR A 244 19.48 15.39 -18.43
N ARG A 245 18.20 15.51 -18.79
CA ARG A 245 17.40 16.69 -18.47
C ARG A 245 16.57 16.33 -17.24
N ASP A 246 16.87 16.97 -16.13
CA ASP A 246 16.03 16.81 -14.94
C ASP A 246 14.73 17.58 -15.17
N ARG A 247 13.69 16.85 -15.58
CA ARG A 247 12.33 17.38 -15.65
C ARG A 247 11.72 17.18 -14.27
N TYR A 248 11.54 18.30 -13.58
CA TYR A 248 10.77 18.51 -12.34
C TYR A 248 11.53 18.39 -11.02
N GLY A 249 11.46 19.49 -10.24
CA GLY A 249 11.70 19.55 -8.80
C GLY A 249 10.67 18.78 -7.98
N THR A 250 10.36 17.55 -8.37
CA THR A 250 9.83 16.55 -7.46
C THR A 250 11.02 16.08 -6.63
N THR A 251 10.94 16.26 -5.31
CA THR A 251 11.87 15.76 -4.31
C THR A 251 12.51 14.43 -4.74
N ALA A 252 13.84 14.33 -4.59
CA ALA A 252 14.74 13.23 -5.01
C ALA A 252 14.33 11.78 -4.64
N GLN A 253 13.18 11.60 -4.02
CA GLN A 253 12.64 10.35 -3.54
C GLN A 253 11.79 9.58 -4.58
N GLN A 254 11.42 10.18 -5.73
CA GLN A 254 10.43 9.58 -6.63
C GLN A 254 10.93 9.16 -8.03
N GLN A 255 12.16 9.53 -8.44
CA GLN A 255 12.77 8.97 -9.65
C GLN A 255 13.52 7.67 -9.33
N GLN A 256 12.78 6.56 -9.16
CA GLN A 256 13.33 5.20 -9.05
C GLN A 256 13.75 4.62 -10.41
N GLN A 257 14.28 5.44 -11.32
CA GLN A 257 14.79 4.95 -12.60
C GLN A 257 16.31 4.82 -12.51
N ALA A 258 16.80 3.58 -12.62
CA ALA A 258 18.22 3.33 -12.70
C ALA A 258 18.79 3.95 -13.98
N LEU A 259 19.83 4.77 -13.83
CA LEU A 259 20.54 5.39 -14.96
C LEU A 259 21.59 4.42 -15.48
N PHE A 260 21.43 3.98 -16.73
CA PHE A 260 22.39 3.11 -17.43
C PHE A 260 23.16 3.89 -18.49
N CYS A 261 24.47 3.63 -18.59
CA CYS A 261 25.27 4.13 -19.70
C CYS A 261 24.88 3.39 -20.99
N ARG A 262 24.38 4.11 -22.01
CA ARG A 262 24.03 3.50 -23.31
C ARG A 262 25.20 2.81 -24.02
N LYS A 263 26.45 3.19 -23.72
CA LYS A 263 27.63 2.69 -24.46
C LYS A 263 28.16 1.37 -23.91
N CYS A 264 28.06 1.14 -22.61
CA CYS A 264 28.63 -0.04 -21.95
C CYS A 264 27.66 -0.74 -20.99
N GLU A 265 26.39 -0.33 -20.99
CA GLU A 265 25.31 -0.83 -20.13
C GLU A 265 25.61 -0.78 -18.62
N TYR A 266 26.63 -0.01 -18.23
CA TYR A 266 27.03 0.14 -16.85
C TYR A 266 26.02 1.00 -16.09
N MET A 267 25.50 0.50 -14.97
CA MET A 267 24.60 1.24 -14.08
C MET A 267 25.39 2.31 -13.33
N ILE A 268 25.04 3.58 -13.54
CA ILE A 268 25.73 4.73 -12.97
C ILE A 268 25.13 5.14 -11.63
N ALA A 269 23.80 5.15 -11.53
CA ALA A 269 23.09 5.43 -10.29
C ALA A 269 21.84 4.55 -10.18
N GLY A 270 21.72 3.85 -9.05
CA GLY A 270 20.51 3.17 -8.60
C GLY A 270 20.37 3.46 -7.11
N ILE A 271 19.29 4.12 -6.70
CA ILE A 271 18.99 4.32 -5.29
C ILE A 271 18.40 3.00 -4.79
N LEU A 272 19.05 2.38 -3.79
CA LEU A 272 18.52 1.26 -3.02
C LEU A 272 17.42 1.74 -2.07
#